data_AF-A0A1X0YBP6-F1
#
_entry.id   AF-A0A1X0YBP6-F1
#
_cell.length_a   1.000
_cell.length_b   1.000
_cell.length_c   1.000
_cell.angle_alpha   90.00
_cell.angle_beta   90.00
_cell.angle_gamma   90.00
#
_symmetry.space_group_name_H-M   'P 1'
#
loop_
_entity.id
_entity.type
_entity.pdbx_description
1 polymer ?
#
loop_
_entity_poly.entity_id
_entity_poly.type
_entity_poly.pdbx_seq_one_letter_code
_entity_poly.pdbx_strand_id
1 'polypeptide(L)'
;MSRFRKLTHAIWHCQYHIVWVPKYRFRILEDELAQEVRACIRIFSGQSRSARRILKKHPKLRKKRYWGNHFWAPGYCVDTVGLDAEMVRRYVRYQEQREKAIEQQQLKF
;
A
#
# COMPACT_ATOMS: atom_id res chain seq x y z
N MET A 1 -0.49 -7.88 -17.24
CA MET A 1 -0.28 -6.44 -16.98
C MET A 1 0.96 -6.27 -16.12
N SER A 2 1.95 -5.50 -16.58
CA SER A 2 3.24 -5.30 -15.91
C SER A 2 3.03 -4.79 -14.47
N ARG A 3 3.59 -5.49 -13.48
CA ARG A 3 3.60 -5.07 -12.06
C ARG A 3 4.34 -3.73 -11.87
N PHE A 4 5.17 -3.32 -12.83
CA PHE A 4 5.93 -2.08 -12.78
C PHE A 4 5.14 -0.87 -13.24
N ARG A 5 5.37 0.25 -12.55
CA ARG A 5 4.99 1.60 -12.98
C ARG A 5 6.14 2.22 -13.77
N LYS A 6 5.82 3.12 -14.69
CA LYS A 6 6.79 3.73 -15.61
C LYS A 6 6.54 5.24 -15.77
N LEU A 7 7.63 5.99 -15.80
CA LEU A 7 7.78 7.37 -16.28
C LEU A 7 8.80 7.37 -17.43
N THR A 8 9.06 8.54 -18.00
CA THR A 8 10.02 8.72 -19.10
C THR A 8 11.39 8.12 -18.81
N HIS A 9 11.91 8.34 -17.60
CA HIS A 9 13.26 7.92 -17.21
C HIS A 9 13.29 6.98 -15.99
N ALA A 10 12.14 6.54 -15.48
CA ALA A 10 12.08 5.70 -14.30
C ALA A 10 11.08 4.57 -14.46
N ILE A 11 11.48 3.37 -14.06
CA ILE A 11 10.59 2.22 -13.90
C ILE A 11 10.73 1.77 -12.47
N TRP A 12 9.61 1.66 -11.75
CA TRP A 12 9.63 1.31 -10.34
C TRP A 12 8.52 0.35 -9.97
N HIS A 13 8.77 -0.38 -8.89
CA HIS A 13 7.81 -1.25 -8.25
C HIS A 13 8.02 -1.12 -6.74
N CYS A 14 7.13 -0.38 -6.09
CA CYS A 14 7.19 -0.16 -4.65
C CYS A 14 6.01 -0.89 -4.01
N GLN A 15 6.30 -1.94 -3.25
CA GLN A 15 5.31 -2.55 -2.36
C GLN A 15 5.75 -2.30 -0.92
N TYR A 16 4.77 -2.21 -0.04
CA TYR A 16 5.00 -1.93 1.36
C TYR A 16 4.16 -2.86 2.20
N HIS A 17 4.77 -3.42 3.23
CA HIS A 17 4.06 -4.06 4.32
C HIS A 17 3.85 -3.01 5.40
N ILE A 18 2.60 -2.56 5.57
CA ILE A 18 2.24 -1.57 6.57
C ILE A 18 1.42 -2.25 7.66
N VAL A 19 1.82 -2.04 8.92
CA VAL A 19 1.15 -2.59 10.09
C VAL A 19 0.67 -1.47 10.99
N TRP A 20 -0.64 -1.44 11.25
CA TRP A 20 -1.29 -0.58 12.22
C TRP A 20 -1.85 -1.39 13.38
N VAL A 21 -1.86 -0.79 14.57
CA VAL A 21 -2.36 -1.45 15.78
C VAL A 21 -3.43 -0.57 16.43
N PRO A 22 -4.61 -1.11 16.82
CA PRO A 22 -5.62 -0.35 17.54
C PRO A 22 -5.04 0.28 18.81
N LYS A 23 -5.52 1.47 19.19
CA LYS A 23 -5.07 2.14 20.42
C LYS A 23 -5.25 1.19 21.62
N TYR A 24 -4.25 1.15 22.48
CA TYR A 24 -4.20 0.24 23.65
C TYR A 24 -4.20 -1.26 23.31
N ARG A 25 -3.99 -1.62 22.04
CA ARG A 25 -3.90 -3.02 21.57
C ARG A 25 -5.13 -3.86 21.89
N PHE A 26 -6.30 -3.23 21.99
CA PHE A 26 -7.54 -3.96 22.20
C PHE A 26 -7.80 -4.92 21.05
N ARG A 27 -8.10 -6.18 21.37
CA ARG A 27 -8.56 -7.20 20.41
C ARG A 27 -9.99 -6.89 20.01
N ILE A 28 -10.14 -5.96 19.07
CA ILE A 28 -11.44 -5.50 18.56
C ILE A 28 -11.59 -5.76 17.06
N LEU A 29 -10.50 -6.05 16.36
CA LEU A 29 -10.49 -6.29 14.92
C LEU A 29 -11.00 -7.71 14.61
N GLU A 30 -12.26 -7.95 14.95
CA GLU A 30 -12.96 -9.20 14.75
C GLU A 30 -14.19 -8.97 13.84
N ASP A 31 -14.61 -10.03 13.15
CA ASP A 31 -15.83 -10.10 12.35
C ASP A 31 -16.08 -8.89 11.41
N GLU A 32 -17.24 -8.26 11.56
CA GLU A 32 -17.69 -7.12 10.75
C GLU A 32 -16.76 -5.91 10.90
N LEU A 33 -16.23 -5.67 12.11
CA LEU A 33 -15.33 -4.53 12.33
C LEU A 33 -14.02 -4.73 11.58
N ALA A 34 -13.48 -5.95 11.56
CA ALA A 34 -12.27 -6.27 10.80
C ALA A 34 -12.45 -6.05 9.30
N GLN A 35 -13.60 -6.46 8.76
CA GLN A 35 -13.93 -6.28 7.34
C GLN A 35 -14.05 -4.79 6.98
N GLU A 36 -14.74 -4.00 7.82
CA GLU A 36 -14.88 -2.56 7.60
C GLU A 36 -13.54 -1.83 7.69
N VAL A 37 -12.72 -2.18 8.69
CA VAL A 37 -11.36 -1.64 8.84
C VAL A 37 -10.52 -1.94 7.61
N ARG A 38 -10.56 -3.19 7.10
CA ARG A 38 -9.88 -3.59 5.87
C ARG A 38 -10.35 -2.80 4.66
N ALA A 39 -11.67 -2.59 4.51
CA ALA A 39 -12.23 -1.79 3.43
C ALA A 39 -11.76 -0.32 3.53
N CYS A 40 -11.82 0.27 4.72
CA CYS A 40 -11.36 1.64 4.96
C CYS A 40 -9.88 1.81 4.63
N ILE A 41 -9.04 0.84 5.00
CA ILE A 41 -7.61 0.85 4.70
C ILE A 41 -7.39 0.80 3.18
N ARG A 42 -8.09 -0.09 2.46
CA ARG A 42 -7.97 -0.20 1.00
C ARG A 42 -8.41 1.06 0.26
N ILE A 43 -9.44 1.75 0.76
CA ILE A 43 -9.99 2.95 0.11
C ILE A 43 -9.10 4.17 0.38
N PHE A 44 -8.67 4.36 1.63
CA PHE A 44 -8.01 5.61 2.01
C PHE A 44 -6.50 5.51 2.05
N SER A 45 -5.93 4.30 2.10
CA SER A 45 -4.49 4.05 2.33
C SER A 45 -3.92 4.90 3.48
N GLY A 46 -4.74 5.18 4.50
CA GLY A 46 -4.45 6.19 5.50
C GLY A 46 -5.17 5.98 6.83
N GLN A 47 -4.42 6.13 7.92
CA GLN A 47 -4.84 5.86 9.29
C GLN A 47 -5.93 6.84 9.78
N SER A 48 -5.82 8.14 9.44
CA SER A 48 -6.74 9.16 9.94
C SER A 48 -8.13 9.09 9.33
N ARG A 49 -8.21 8.89 8.00
CA ARG A 49 -9.49 8.78 7.27
C ARG A 49 -10.23 7.49 7.63
N SER A 50 -9.50 6.38 7.78
CA SER A 50 -10.06 5.12 8.25
C SER A 50 -10.62 5.24 9.67
N ALA A 51 -9.85 5.78 10.62
CA ALA A 51 -10.30 5.98 12.00
C ALA A 51 -11.62 6.77 12.10
N ARG A 52 -11.73 7.88 11.36
CA ARG A 52 -12.92 8.74 11.39
C ARG A 52 -14.17 8.01 10.87
N ARG A 53 -14.02 7.23 9.78
CA ARG A 53 -15.12 6.44 9.20
C ARG A 53 -15.57 5.32 10.13
N ILE A 54 -14.62 4.57 10.69
CA ILE A 54 -14.89 3.46 11.63
C ILE A 54 -15.63 3.99 12.87
N LEU A 55 -15.15 5.07 13.48
CA LEU A 55 -15.76 5.64 14.69
C LEU A 55 -17.15 6.27 14.44
N LYS A 56 -17.43 6.72 13.20
CA LYS A 56 -18.76 7.18 12.80
C LYS A 56 -19.74 6.01 12.67
N LYS A 57 -19.30 4.90 12.05
CA LYS A 57 -20.13 3.71 11.80
C LYS A 57 -20.35 2.86 13.06
N HIS A 58 -19.41 2.87 14.00
CA HIS A 58 -19.48 2.11 15.25
C HIS A 58 -19.43 3.02 16.50
N PRO A 59 -20.54 3.73 16.85
CA PRO A 59 -20.59 4.64 18.00
C PRO A 59 -20.28 3.97 19.34
N LYS A 60 -20.53 2.66 19.47
CA LYS A 60 -20.23 1.86 20.67
C LYS A 60 -18.75 1.92 21.05
N LEU A 61 -17.84 2.04 20.07
CA LEU A 61 -16.39 2.14 20.32
C LEU A 61 -15.99 3.44 21.03
N ARG A 62 -16.69 4.55 20.74
CA ARG A 62 -16.44 5.86 21.36
C ARG A 62 -16.83 5.89 22.84
N LYS A 63 -17.85 5.13 23.24
CA LYS A 63 -18.40 5.15 24.60
C LYS A 63 -17.56 4.37 25.63
N LYS A 64 -16.84 3.32 25.22
CA LYS A 64 -16.11 2.43 26.16
C LYS A 64 -14.59 2.52 26.09
N ARG A 65 -13.99 2.49 24.89
CA ARG A 65 -12.54 2.23 24.73
C ARG A 65 -11.76 3.35 24.03
N TYR A 66 -12.40 4.16 23.20
CA TYR A 66 -11.73 5.17 22.36
C TYR A 66 -12.32 6.58 22.58
N TRP A 67 -12.08 7.15 23.76
CA TRP A 67 -12.37 8.55 24.06
C TRP A 67 -11.43 9.47 23.26
N GLY A 68 -11.96 10.57 22.72
CA GLY A 68 -11.18 11.54 21.93
C GLY A 68 -11.01 11.24 20.43
N ASN A 69 -11.82 10.37 19.82
CA ASN A 69 -11.80 10.08 18.37
C ASN A 69 -10.51 9.48 17.80
N HIS A 70 -9.65 8.89 18.63
CA HIS A 70 -8.42 8.22 18.19
C HIS A 70 -8.60 6.70 18.19
N PHE A 71 -8.75 6.08 17.02
CA PHE A 71 -8.93 4.63 16.89
C PHE A 71 -7.60 3.85 16.92
N TRP A 72 -6.57 4.38 16.28
CA TRP A 72 -5.27 3.72 16.16
C TRP A 72 -4.28 4.20 17.23
N ALA A 73 -3.31 3.36 17.57
CA ALA A 73 -2.14 3.78 18.33
C ALA A 73 -1.32 4.81 17.53
N PRO A 74 -0.59 5.71 18.20
CA PRO A 74 0.34 6.61 17.52
C PRO A 74 1.41 5.79 16.79
N GLY A 75 1.68 6.17 15.53
CA GLY A 75 2.68 5.53 14.68
C GLY A 75 2.19 4.26 13.95
N TYR A 76 3.09 3.71 13.15
CA TYR A 76 2.90 2.49 12.37
C TYR A 76 4.26 1.87 12.02
N CYS A 77 4.28 0.57 11.78
CA CYS A 77 5.45 -0.11 11.24
C CYS A 77 5.29 -0.22 9.72
N VAL A 78 6.38 0.02 8.99
CA VAL A 78 6.44 -0.16 7.54
C VAL A 78 7.73 -0.89 7.16
N ASP A 79 7.60 -1.86 6.26
CA ASP A 79 8.71 -2.55 5.62
C ASP A 79 8.55 -2.49 4.10
N THR A 80 9.66 -2.38 3.39
CA THR A 80 9.69 -2.38 1.92
C THR A 80 9.75 -3.80 1.40
N VAL A 81 8.85 -4.12 0.48
CA VAL A 81 8.88 -5.36 -0.28
C VAL A 81 8.91 -4.97 -1.74
N GLY A 82 9.71 -5.60 -2.60
CA GLY A 82 9.48 -5.25 -4.00
C GLY A 82 10.48 -5.60 -5.06
N LEU A 83 11.66 -6.14 -4.76
CA LEU A 83 12.55 -6.61 -5.81
C LEU A 83 12.94 -8.06 -5.55
N ASP A 84 12.33 -8.96 -6.31
CA ASP A 84 12.82 -10.32 -6.45
C ASP A 84 13.76 -10.42 -7.67
N ALA A 85 14.56 -11.48 -7.73
CA ALA A 85 15.49 -11.71 -8.84
C ALA A 85 14.77 -11.82 -10.19
N GLU A 86 13.52 -12.25 -10.22
CA GLU A 86 12.74 -12.38 -11.44
C GLU A 86 12.35 -11.00 -12.02
N MET A 87 11.96 -10.08 -11.15
CA MET A 87 11.65 -8.70 -11.45
C MET A 87 12.87 -7.97 -12.02
N VAL A 88 14.05 -8.17 -11.44
CA VAL A 88 15.31 -7.61 -11.95
C VAL A 88 15.59 -8.15 -13.36
N ARG A 89 15.50 -9.47 -13.56
CA ARG A 89 15.73 -10.09 -14.89
C ARG A 89 14.76 -9.56 -15.95
N ARG A 90 13.49 -9.37 -15.60
CA ARG A 90 12.49 -8.80 -16.51
C ARG A 90 12.83 -7.35 -16.89
N TYR A 91 13.30 -6.55 -15.94
CA TYR A 91 13.73 -5.17 -16.21
C TYR A 91 14.94 -5.12 -17.15
N VAL A 92 15.95 -5.96 -16.93
CA VAL A 92 17.14 -6.04 -17.80
C VAL A 92 16.74 -6.39 -19.23
N ARG A 93 15.95 -7.45 -19.43
CA ARG A 93 15.45 -7.85 -20.76
C ARG A 93 14.66 -6.73 -21.45
N TYR A 94 13.86 -5.99 -20.68
CA TYR A 94 13.11 -4.86 -21.22
C TYR A 94 14.05 -3.73 -21.70
N GLN A 95 15.14 -3.43 -21.00
CA GLN A 95 16.11 -2.43 -21.44
C GLN A 95 16.84 -2.88 -22.71
N GLU A 96 17.33 -4.12 -22.75
CA GLU A 96 17.99 -4.69 -23.93
C GLU A 96 17.10 -4.62 -25.19
N GLN A 97 15.81 -4.92 -25.05
CA GLN A 97 14.86 -4.84 -26.17
C GLN A 97 14.66 -3.41 -26.67
N ARG A 98 14.70 -2.41 -25.78
CA ARG A 98 14.58 -1.00 -26.16
C ARG A 98 15.81 -0.49 -26.89
N GLU A 99 17.00 -0.85 -26.41
CA GLU A 99 18.26 -0.48 -27.06
C GLU A 99 18.32 -1.05 -28.48
N LYS A 100 18.01 -2.34 -28.65
CA LYS A 100 17.92 -2.99 -29.98
C LYS A 100 16.92 -2.29 -30.91
N ALA A 101 15.77 -1.87 -30.39
CA ALA A 101 14.76 -1.18 -31.19
C ALA A 101 15.25 0.20 -31.67
N ILE A 102 15.98 0.92 -30.79
CA ILE A 102 16.59 2.22 -31.13
C ILE A 102 17.69 2.05 -32.17
N GLU A 103 18.59 1.08 -32.00
CA GLU A 103 19.66 0.76 -32.96
C GLU A 103 19.09 0.40 -34.33
N GLN A 104 18.08 -0.48 -34.39
CA GLN A 104 17.41 -0.83 -35.65
C GLN A 104 16.73 0.35 -36.31
N GLN A 105 16.23 1.32 -35.53
CA GLN A 105 15.64 2.52 -36.07
C GLN A 105 16.72 3.47 -36.63
N GLN A 106 17.89 3.56 -36.00
CA GLN A 106 19.03 4.34 -36.49
C GLN A 106 19.64 3.75 -37.76
N LEU A 107 19.71 2.42 -37.87
CA LEU A 107 20.23 1.71 -39.05
C LEU A 107 19.30 1.78 -40.28
N LYS A 108 18.07 2.27 -40.13
CA LYS A 108 17.09 2.44 -41.22
C LYS A 108 17.17 3.83 -41.88
N PHE A 109 18.09 4.67 -41.43
CA PHE A 109 18.46 5.96 -42.03
C PHE A 109 19.93 5.92 -42.44
#